data_AF-A0A2B4RI52-F1
#
_entry.id   AF-A0A2B4RI52-F1
#
_cell.length_a   1.000
_cell.length_b   1.000
_cell.length_c   1.000
_cell.angle_alpha   90.00
_cell.angle_beta   90.00
_cell.angle_gamma   90.00
#
_symmetry.space_group_name_H-M   'P 1'
#
loop_
_entity.id
_entity.type
_entity.pdbx_description
1 polymer ?
#
loop_
_entity_poly.entity_id
_entity_poly.type
_entity_poly.pdbx_seq_one_letter_code
_entity_poly.pdbx_strand_id
1 'polypeptide(L)'
;MVVLERVAEHLLRSNFVDLVVDDDFCKPCLNLSQKGWRPTPKQCDKFLPFNLKDNPETKCTKGDHAAYGDALRLGDKNDEYPTQASYFMFYHTILKTSPEYTAALKSVRKIGKNISKTLGVEVFPYRRWVYHE
;
A
#
# COMPACT_ATOMS: atom_id res chain seq x y z
N MET A 1 13.04 -19.02 23.93
CA MET A 1 11.58 -19.25 23.80
C MET A 1 11.29 -19.41 22.33
N VAL A 2 10.97 -20.64 21.96
CA VAL A 2 10.79 -21.12 20.59
C VAL A 2 9.49 -20.57 20.03
N VAL A 3 9.57 -19.80 18.93
CA VAL A 3 8.45 -19.64 17.97
C VAL A 3 9.05 -19.73 16.56
N LEU A 4 9.78 -20.81 16.31
CA LEU A 4 10.20 -21.26 14.99
C LEU A 4 9.48 -22.58 14.72
N GLU A 5 8.14 -22.56 14.55
CA GLU A 5 7.40 -23.75 14.06
C GLU A 5 5.91 -23.54 13.72
N ARG A 6 5.40 -22.31 13.51
CA ARG A 6 3.97 -22.10 13.17
C ARG A 6 3.66 -21.08 12.07
N VAL A 7 4.60 -20.77 11.19
CA VAL A 7 4.31 -19.93 10.00
C VAL A 7 3.99 -20.77 8.76
N ALA A 8 4.28 -22.07 8.76
CA ALA A 8 4.14 -22.93 7.59
C ALA A 8 2.72 -23.47 7.32
N GLU A 9 1.78 -23.43 8.28
CA GLU A 9 0.47 -24.11 8.13
C GLU A 9 -0.72 -23.22 7.74
N HIS A 10 -0.54 -21.89 7.60
CA HIS A 10 -1.64 -20.99 7.20
C HIS A 10 -1.67 -20.62 5.71
N LEU A 11 -0.76 -21.16 4.88
CA LEU A 11 -0.70 -20.87 3.45
C LEU A 11 -1.47 -21.87 2.57
N LEU A 12 -2.11 -22.90 3.13
CA LEU A 12 -2.87 -23.91 2.37
C LEU A 12 -4.32 -23.53 2.01
N ARG A 13 -4.66 -22.23 1.95
CA ARG A 13 -5.99 -21.76 1.52
C ARG A 13 -5.99 -20.47 0.69
N SER A 14 -5.00 -20.30 -0.18
CA SER A 14 -5.07 -19.26 -1.21
C SER A 14 -4.33 -19.71 -2.47
N ASN A 15 -5.00 -19.64 -3.62
CA ASN A 15 -4.48 -19.97 -4.96
C ASN A 15 -3.40 -18.98 -5.45
N PHE A 16 -2.48 -18.55 -4.58
CA PHE A 16 -1.38 -17.65 -4.89
C PHE A 16 -0.08 -18.45 -4.88
N VAL A 17 0.74 -18.23 -5.91
CA VAL A 17 2.02 -18.93 -6.10
C VAL A 17 3.12 -17.88 -6.10
N ASP A 18 4.10 -18.05 -5.21
CA ASP A 18 5.24 -17.14 -5.10
C ASP A 18 6.14 -17.26 -6.35
N LEU A 19 6.72 -16.13 -6.78
CA LEU A 19 7.50 -16.07 -8.03
C LEU A 19 8.84 -16.83 -7.99
N VAL A 20 9.33 -17.19 -6.80
CA VAL A 20 10.49 -18.08 -6.61
C VAL A 20 10.16 -19.49 -7.06
N VAL A 21 8.91 -19.91 -6.87
CA VAL A 21 8.48 -21.29 -7.13
C VAL A 21 8.33 -21.46 -8.65
N ASP A 22 9.22 -22.27 -9.22
CA ASP A 22 9.15 -22.66 -10.63
C ASP A 22 8.15 -23.83 -10.74
N ASP A 23 6.89 -23.49 -10.93
CA ASP A 23 5.78 -24.44 -11.05
C ASP A 23 5.08 -24.26 -12.41
N ASP A 24 5.02 -25.34 -13.19
CA ASP A 24 4.34 -25.42 -14.48
C ASP A 24 2.82 -25.14 -14.38
N PHE A 25 2.24 -25.21 -13.17
CA PHE A 25 0.85 -24.87 -12.92
C PHE A 25 0.61 -23.37 -12.69
N CYS A 26 1.66 -22.56 -12.59
CA CYS A 26 1.55 -21.12 -12.39
C CYS A 26 1.07 -20.42 -13.66
N LYS A 27 -0.07 -19.71 -13.57
CA LYS A 27 -0.68 -18.98 -14.68
C LYS A 27 -0.70 -17.48 -14.38
N PRO A 28 -0.62 -16.62 -15.41
CA PRO A 28 -0.69 -15.19 -15.21
C PRO A 28 -2.01 -14.78 -14.54
N CYS A 29 -1.92 -13.86 -13.57
CA CYS A 29 -3.07 -13.41 -12.78
C CYS A 29 -4.11 -12.65 -13.62
N LEU A 30 -3.65 -11.87 -14.60
CA LEU A 30 -4.49 -11.15 -15.55
C LEU A 30 -4.39 -11.79 -16.94
N ASN A 31 -5.46 -11.68 -17.72
CA ASN A 31 -5.45 -12.17 -19.10
C ASN A 31 -4.44 -11.34 -19.93
N LEU A 32 -3.71 -12.00 -20.83
CA LEU A 32 -2.74 -11.34 -21.73
C LEU A 32 -3.38 -10.24 -22.57
N SER A 33 -4.67 -10.36 -22.91
CA SER A 33 -5.43 -9.29 -23.59
C SER A 33 -5.58 -8.01 -22.76
N GLN A 34 -5.44 -8.09 -21.44
CA GLN A 34 -5.49 -6.96 -20.50
C GLN A 34 -4.09 -6.42 -20.15
N LYS A 35 -3.03 -6.87 -20.83
CA LYS A 35 -1.67 -6.39 -20.57
C LYS A 35 -1.58 -4.87 -20.81
N GLY A 36 -1.09 -4.14 -19.82
CA GLY A 36 -0.98 -2.67 -19.85
C GLY A 36 -2.26 -1.93 -19.44
N TRP A 37 -3.37 -2.64 -19.25
CA TRP A 37 -4.61 -2.07 -18.73
C TRP A 37 -4.68 -2.15 -17.22
N ARG A 38 -5.45 -1.24 -16.60
CA ARG A 38 -5.74 -1.33 -15.16
C ARG A 38 -6.67 -2.52 -14.88
N PRO A 39 -6.48 -3.26 -13.78
CA PRO A 39 -7.40 -4.31 -13.36
C PRO A 39 -8.82 -3.76 -13.15
N THR A 40 -9.83 -4.61 -13.37
CA THR A 40 -11.20 -4.29 -12.95
C THR A 40 -11.29 -4.24 -11.42
N PRO A 41 -12.29 -3.57 -10.82
CA PRO A 41 -12.42 -3.48 -9.36
C PRO A 41 -12.36 -4.85 -8.66
N LYS A 42 -13.11 -5.84 -9.16
CA LYS A 42 -13.10 -7.22 -8.64
C LYS A 42 -11.73 -7.90 -8.72
N GLN A 43 -10.97 -7.63 -9.79
CA GLN A 43 -9.61 -8.17 -9.94
C GLN A 43 -8.65 -7.46 -8.98
N CYS A 44 -8.80 -6.14 -8.81
CA CYS A 44 -8.01 -5.36 -7.86
C CYS A 44 -8.20 -5.90 -6.44
N ASP A 45 -9.44 -6.02 -5.97
CA ASP A 45 -9.76 -6.49 -4.61
C ASP A 45 -9.25 -7.92 -4.37
N LYS A 46 -9.23 -8.76 -5.40
CA LYS A 46 -8.72 -10.12 -5.34
C LYS A 46 -7.19 -10.16 -5.24
N PHE A 47 -6.48 -9.36 -6.03
CA PHE A 47 -5.02 -9.46 -6.16
C PHE A 47 -4.24 -8.50 -5.24
N LEU A 48 -4.86 -7.42 -4.79
CA LEU A 48 -4.24 -6.41 -3.93
C LEU A 48 -3.67 -7.00 -2.62
N PRO A 49 -4.36 -7.88 -1.87
CA PRO A 49 -3.79 -8.46 -0.65
C PRO A 49 -2.57 -9.35 -0.89
N PHE A 50 -2.44 -9.93 -2.09
CA PHE A 50 -1.27 -10.73 -2.46
C PHE A 50 -0.09 -9.83 -2.81
N ASN A 51 -0.30 -8.79 -3.61
CA ASN A 51 0.75 -7.82 -3.94
C ASN A 51 1.38 -7.18 -2.69
N LEU A 52 0.56 -6.86 -1.68
CA LEU A 52 1.03 -6.26 -0.42
C LEU A 52 1.84 -7.20 0.48
N LYS A 53 1.81 -8.51 0.20
CA LYS A 53 2.61 -9.53 0.92
C LYS A 53 3.79 -10.04 0.09
N ASP A 54 3.79 -9.74 -1.21
CA ASP A 54 4.83 -10.17 -2.14
C ASP A 54 6.11 -9.36 -1.95
N ASN A 55 7.22 -10.07 -1.79
CA ASN A 55 8.53 -9.47 -1.53
C ASN A 55 9.24 -9.14 -2.85
N PRO A 56 10.03 -8.05 -2.91
CA PRO A 56 10.83 -7.75 -4.09
C PRO A 56 11.95 -8.78 -4.27
N GLU A 57 12.12 -9.27 -5.50
CA GLU A 57 13.06 -10.33 -5.85
C GLU A 57 13.78 -10.06 -7.18
N THR A 58 14.73 -10.92 -7.56
CA THR A 58 15.49 -10.75 -8.81
C THR A 58 14.65 -10.98 -10.06
N LYS A 59 13.71 -11.93 -10.02
CA LYS A 59 12.75 -12.19 -11.12
C LYS A 59 11.68 -11.10 -11.23
N CYS A 60 11.24 -10.56 -10.09
CA CYS A 60 10.31 -9.45 -10.02
C CYS A 60 10.81 -8.40 -9.04
N THR A 61 11.39 -7.32 -9.58
CA THR A 61 11.93 -6.23 -8.77
C THR A 61 10.86 -5.40 -8.07
N LYS A 62 9.59 -5.61 -8.40
CA LYS A 62 8.44 -4.91 -7.85
C LYS A 62 7.70 -5.85 -6.91
N GLY A 63 8.04 -5.76 -5.63
CA GLY A 63 7.24 -6.32 -4.54
C GLY A 63 6.74 -5.18 -3.66
N ASP A 64 5.41 -5.07 -3.52
CA ASP A 64 4.81 -3.94 -2.82
C ASP A 64 4.89 -4.10 -1.30
N HIS A 65 5.22 -5.29 -0.78
CA HIS A 65 5.33 -5.52 0.66
C HIS A 65 6.36 -4.60 1.33
N ALA A 66 7.52 -4.41 0.70
CA ALA A 66 8.61 -3.62 1.29
C ALA A 66 8.29 -2.12 1.39
N ALA A 67 7.53 -1.56 0.44
CA ALA A 67 7.25 -0.13 0.38
C ALA A 67 5.84 0.24 0.84
N TYR A 68 4.87 -0.64 0.60
CA TYR A 68 3.44 -0.37 0.77
C TYR A 68 2.71 -1.39 1.65
N GLY A 69 3.39 -2.42 2.19
CA GLY A 69 2.77 -3.44 3.04
C GLY A 69 1.95 -2.88 4.19
N ASP A 70 2.47 -1.81 4.83
CA ASP A 70 1.78 -1.08 5.90
C ASP A 70 1.07 0.19 5.42
N ALA A 71 1.13 0.51 4.12
CA ALA A 71 0.54 1.73 3.56
C ALA A 71 -0.97 1.67 3.34
N LEU A 72 -1.52 0.45 3.32
CA LEU A 72 -2.94 0.19 3.13
C LEU A 72 -3.48 -0.61 4.30
N ARG A 73 -4.52 -0.09 4.94
CA ARG A 73 -5.29 -0.84 5.92
C ARG A 73 -6.48 -1.47 5.21
N LEU A 74 -6.39 -2.78 5.01
CA LEU A 74 -7.49 -3.57 4.46
C LEU A 74 -8.55 -3.83 5.55
N GLY A 75 -9.81 -3.79 5.15
CA GLY A 75 -10.96 -4.13 5.97
C GLY A 75 -11.21 -5.64 6.03
N ASP A 76 -12.16 -6.04 6.85
CA ASP A 76 -12.67 -7.41 6.88
C ASP A 76 -13.57 -7.68 5.67
N LYS A 77 -13.82 -8.96 5.37
CA LYS A 77 -14.63 -9.37 4.20
C LYS A 77 -16.08 -8.85 4.21
N ASN A 78 -16.57 -8.44 5.38
CA ASN A 78 -17.93 -7.94 5.57
C ASN A 78 -18.01 -6.40 5.50
N ASP A 79 -16.86 -5.73 5.40
CA ASP A 79 -16.82 -4.28 5.31
C ASP A 79 -17.34 -3.81 3.94
N GLU A 80 -18.03 -2.67 3.93
CA GLU A 80 -18.54 -2.04 2.71
C GLU A 80 -17.42 -1.71 1.72
N TYR A 81 -16.24 -1.33 2.24
CA TYR A 81 -15.06 -1.00 1.45
C TYR A 81 -13.89 -1.90 1.85
N PRO A 82 -13.23 -2.57 0.89
CA PRO A 82 -12.10 -3.46 1.18
C PRO A 82 -10.86 -2.71 1.69
N THR A 83 -10.77 -1.40 1.42
CA THR A 83 -9.68 -0.53 1.92
C THR A 83 -10.28 0.51 2.85
N GLN A 84 -9.83 0.52 4.11
CA GLN A 84 -10.33 1.40 5.17
C GLN A 84 -9.55 2.70 5.25
N ALA A 85 -8.22 2.62 5.12
CA ALA A 85 -7.34 3.77 5.17
C ALA A 85 -6.10 3.54 4.32
N SER A 86 -5.52 4.63 3.82
CA SER A 86 -4.29 4.62 3.06
C SER A 86 -3.44 5.85 3.40
N TYR A 87 -2.13 5.74 3.21
CA TYR A 87 -1.25 6.90 3.21
C TYR A 87 -0.38 6.94 1.96
N PHE A 88 -0.02 8.15 1.55
CA PHE A 88 0.96 8.40 0.51
C PHE A 88 2.15 9.10 1.15
N MET A 89 3.31 8.46 1.10
CA MET A 89 4.54 9.02 1.69
C MET A 89 5.23 9.93 0.67
N PHE A 90 5.62 11.12 1.13
CA PHE A 90 6.39 12.08 0.35
C PHE A 90 7.36 12.82 1.27
N TYR A 91 8.43 13.36 0.67
CA TYR A 91 9.42 14.13 1.37
C TYR A 91 9.20 15.63 1.16
N HIS A 92 9.47 16.39 2.20
CA HIS A 92 9.58 17.84 2.07
C HIS A 92 10.92 18.22 1.42
N THR A 93 10.97 19.44 0.88
CA THR A 93 12.25 20.10 0.59
C THR A 93 13.07 20.27 1.87
N ILE A 94 14.32 20.71 1.73
CA ILE A 94 15.15 21.06 2.89
C ILE A 94 14.47 22.19 3.66
N LEU A 95 14.26 21.97 4.95
CA LEU A 95 13.74 22.94 5.90
C LEU A 95 14.75 23.04 7.04
N LYS A 96 15.19 24.24 7.39
CA LYS A 96 16.24 24.49 8.38
C LYS A 96 15.74 25.34 9.54
N THR A 97 14.85 26.29 9.26
CA THR A 97 14.41 27.28 10.24
C THR A 97 12.99 27.04 10.72
N SER A 98 12.67 27.47 11.94
CA SER A 98 11.31 27.38 12.51
C SER A 98 10.21 27.96 11.58
N PRO A 99 10.38 29.16 11.00
CA PRO A 99 9.40 29.71 10.06
C PRO A 99 9.18 28.86 8.81
N GLU A 100 10.23 28.21 8.29
CA GLU A 100 10.13 27.30 7.15
C GLU A 100 9.28 26.06 7.49
N TYR A 101 9.42 25.53 8.70
CA TYR A 101 8.60 24.42 9.18
C TYR A 101 7.12 24.79 9.26
N THR A 102 6.81 25.94 9.86
CA THR A 102 5.43 26.45 9.94
C THR A 102 4.86 26.72 8.54
N ALA A 103 5.64 27.32 7.64
CA ALA A 103 5.22 27.59 6.28
C ALA A 103 4.94 26.30 5.50
N ALA A 104 5.82 25.29 5.61
CA ALA A 104 5.62 23.99 5.00
C ALA A 104 4.34 23.30 5.51
N LEU A 105 4.09 23.35 6.83
CA LEU A 105 2.88 22.77 7.42
C LEU A 105 1.61 23.47 6.91
N LYS A 106 1.61 24.80 6.83
CA LYS A 106 0.49 25.57 6.26
C LYS A 106 0.23 25.19 4.80
N SER A 107 1.28 25.04 4.00
CA SER A 107 1.18 24.65 2.60
C SER A 107 0.59 23.25 2.43
N VAL A 108 1.08 22.24 3.17
CA VAL A 108 0.55 20.88 3.04
C VAL A 108 -0.87 20.77 3.58
N ARG A 109 -1.23 21.48 4.65
CA ARG A 109 -2.64 21.55 5.11
C ARG A 109 -3.56 22.16 4.05
N LYS A 110 -3.10 23.16 3.29
CA LYS A 110 -3.85 23.73 2.16
C LYS A 110 -4.05 22.71 1.04
N ILE A 111 -3.02 21.92 0.71
CA ILE A 111 -3.10 20.84 -0.28
C ILE A 111 -4.08 19.76 0.19
N GLY A 112 -3.95 19.29 1.44
CA GLY A 112 -4.85 18.29 2.02
C GLY A 112 -6.32 18.72 1.97
N LYS A 113 -6.61 19.98 2.33
CA LYS A 113 -7.97 20.54 2.21
C LYS A 113 -8.48 20.58 0.77
N ASN A 114 -7.63 20.90 -0.20
CA ASN A 114 -8.03 20.94 -1.61
C ASN A 114 -8.34 19.53 -2.16
N ILE A 115 -7.49 18.55 -1.83
CA ILE A 115 -7.72 17.15 -2.18
C ILE A 115 -8.99 16.65 -1.50
N SER A 116 -9.17 16.95 -0.21
CA SER A 116 -10.36 16.55 0.55
C SER A 116 -11.65 17.07 -0.10
N LYS A 117 -11.66 18.35 -0.50
CA LYS A 117 -12.79 18.96 -1.21
C LYS A 117 -13.08 18.29 -2.56
N THR A 118 -12.04 17.84 -3.25
CA THR A 118 -12.15 17.24 -4.59
C THR A 118 -12.66 15.80 -4.52
N LEU A 119 -12.22 15.04 -3.53
CA LEU A 119 -12.56 13.62 -3.38
C LEU A 119 -13.76 13.36 -2.47
N GLY A 120 -14.18 14.35 -1.66
CA GLY A 120 -15.27 14.19 -0.69
C GLY A 120 -14.89 13.35 0.54
N VAL A 121 -13.61 13.09 0.76
CA VAL A 121 -13.08 12.34 1.91
C VAL A 121 -12.06 13.20 2.67
N GLU A 122 -11.89 12.96 3.97
CA GLU A 122 -10.90 13.71 4.75
C GLU A 122 -9.47 13.24 4.42
N VAL A 123 -8.61 14.19 4.05
CA VAL A 123 -7.18 13.98 3.80
C VAL A 123 -6.38 14.95 4.66
N PHE A 124 -5.62 14.41 5.61
CA PHE A 124 -4.78 15.19 6.50
C PHE A 124 -3.30 14.80 6.36
N PRO A 125 -2.38 15.79 6.42
CA PRO A 125 -0.96 15.48 6.42
C PRO A 125 -0.47 15.14 7.83
N TYR A 126 0.24 14.02 7.95
CA TYR A 126 0.90 13.62 9.18
C TYR A 126 2.42 13.75 9.04
N ARG A 127 3.07 14.32 10.06
CA ARG A 127 4.52 14.26 10.25
C ARG A 127 4.84 14.45 11.72
N ARG A 128 5.97 13.88 12.17
CA ARG A 128 6.43 14.02 13.56
C ARG A 128 7.10 15.39 13.75
N TRP A 129 6.34 16.37 14.23
CA TRP A 129 6.85 17.64 14.79
C TRP A 129 6.44 17.74 16.24
N VAL A 130 7.40 17.86 17.15
CA VAL A 130 7.12 17.93 18.59
C VAL A 130 7.05 19.39 19.10
N TYR A 131 7.39 20.41 18.30
CA TYR A 131 7.62 21.76 18.85
C TYR A 131 6.98 22.95 18.12
N HIS A 132 6.13 22.73 17.11
CA HIS A 132 5.53 23.84 16.34
C HIS A 132 4.04 23.57 16.04
N GLU A 133 3.20 23.68 17.07
CA GLU A 133 1.74 23.78 16.95
C GLU A 133 1.25 25.18 17.32
#